data_AF-A0A924DS62-F1
#
_entry.id   AF-A0A924DS62-F1
#
_cell.length_a   1.000
_cell.length_b   1.000
_cell.length_c   1.000
_cell.angle_alpha   90.00
_cell.angle_beta   90.00
_cell.angle_gamma   90.00
#
_symmetry.space_group_name_H-M   'P 1'
#
loop_
_entity.id
_entity.type
_entity.pdbx_description
1 polymer ?
#
loop_
_entity_poly.entity_id
_entity_poly.type
_entity_poly.pdbx_seq_one_letter_code
_entity_poly.pdbx_strand_id
1 'polypeptide(L)'
;MTTPIVPTIEELASGERKFLHDIANHIVVAHGMSSFVHRSLKENKPIEAKDIDRLERAIEAINKMTALLKERRTFLHTFTE
;
A
#
# COMPACT_ATOMS: atom_id res chain seq x y z
N MET A 1 28.69 -22.89 -8.06
CA MET A 1 28.63 -21.72 -7.15
C MET A 1 28.17 -20.53 -7.99
N THR A 2 26.91 -20.14 -7.87
CA THR A 2 26.38 -18.96 -8.57
C THR A 2 26.68 -17.73 -7.73
N THR A 3 27.49 -16.83 -8.26
CA THR A 3 27.81 -15.53 -7.62
C THR A 3 26.50 -14.78 -7.35
N PRO A 4 26.28 -14.22 -6.14
CA PRO A 4 25.11 -13.38 -5.90
C PRO A 4 25.18 -12.16 -6.82
N ILE A 5 24.14 -11.95 -7.62
CA ILE A 5 24.03 -10.78 -8.49
C ILE A 5 23.69 -9.61 -7.57
N VAL A 6 24.68 -8.75 -7.31
CA VAL A 6 24.46 -7.50 -6.59
C VAL A 6 23.75 -6.55 -7.56
N PRO A 7 22.53 -6.06 -7.26
CA PRO A 7 21.82 -5.16 -8.12
C PRO A 7 22.58 -3.83 -8.25
N THR A 8 22.55 -3.27 -9.46
CA THR A 8 23.07 -1.93 -9.76
C THR A 8 22.29 -0.84 -9.02
N ILE A 9 22.90 0.34 -8.88
CA ILE A 9 22.23 1.50 -8.27
C ILE A 9 20.96 1.86 -9.05
N GLU A 10 21.00 1.74 -10.38
CA GLU A 10 19.87 1.99 -11.27
C GLU A 10 18.72 1.01 -11.03
N GLU A 11 19.01 -0.28 -10.84
CA GLU A 11 18.02 -1.30 -10.51
C GLU A 11 17.39 -1.07 -9.13
N LEU A 12 18.21 -0.70 -8.13
CA LEU A 12 17.74 -0.33 -6.81
C LEU A 12 16.81 0.89 -6.85
N ALA A 13 17.19 1.94 -7.59
CA ALA A 13 16.40 3.15 -7.75
C ALA A 13 15.09 2.90 -8.52
N SER A 14 15.12 2.03 -9.53
CA SER A 14 13.93 1.62 -10.28
C SER A 14 12.97 0.82 -9.40
N GLY A 15 13.48 -0.13 -8.62
CA GLY A 15 12.71 -0.90 -7.65
C GLY A 15 12.06 -0.03 -6.58
N GLU A 16 12.80 0.96 -6.05
CA GLU A 16 12.26 1.92 -5.08
C GLU A 16 11.15 2.79 -5.70
N ARG A 17 11.34 3.29 -6.91
CA ARG A 17 10.29 4.06 -7.61
C ARG A 17 9.00 3.26 -7.78
N LYS A 18 9.11 1.99 -8.17
CA LYS A 18 7.94 1.11 -8.30
C LYS A 18 7.26 0.87 -6.94
N PHE A 19 8.04 0.55 -5.90
CA PHE A 19 7.53 0.37 -4.55
C PHE A 19 6.75 1.60 -4.05
N LEU A 20 7.33 2.80 -4.21
CA LEU A 20 6.69 4.05 -3.81
C LEU A 20 5.40 4.32 -4.59
N HIS A 21 5.40 4.06 -5.90
CA HIS A 21 4.20 4.18 -6.73
C HIS A 21 3.08 3.23 -6.27
N ASP A 22 3.41 1.97 -6.00
CA ASP A 22 2.43 0.96 -5.62
C ASP A 22 1.84 1.25 -4.22
N ILE A 23 2.67 1.71 -3.27
CA ILE A 23 2.21 2.22 -1.98
C ILE A 23 1.29 3.43 -2.16
N ALA A 24 1.69 4.43 -2.96
CA ALA A 24 0.91 5.64 -3.18
C ALA A 24 -0.49 5.33 -3.73
N ASN A 25 -0.59 4.38 -4.66
CA ASN A 25 -1.88 3.95 -5.21
C ASN A 25 -2.82 3.40 -4.12
N HIS A 26 -2.32 2.54 -3.24
CA HIS A 26 -3.14 2.01 -2.16
C HIS A 26 -3.49 3.07 -1.11
N ILE A 27 -2.60 4.02 -0.83
CA ILE A 27 -2.90 5.18 0.05
C ILE A 27 -4.08 5.97 -0.52
N VAL A 28 -4.04 6.31 -1.81
CA VAL A 28 -5.10 7.10 -2.45
C VAL A 28 -6.45 6.38 -2.38
N VAL A 29 -6.47 5.07 -2.63
CA VAL A 29 -7.71 4.26 -2.50
C VAL A 29 -8.21 4.25 -1.07
N ALA A 30 -7.36 3.89 -0.10
CA ALA A 30 -7.75 3.82 1.31
C ALA A 30 -8.27 5.17 1.83
N HIS A 31 -7.56 6.25 1.51
CA HIS A 31 -7.93 7.60 1.89
C HIS A 31 -9.25 8.04 1.24
N GLY A 32 -9.41 7.80 -0.07
CA GLY A 32 -10.63 8.19 -0.80
C GLY A 32 -11.87 7.48 -0.27
N MET A 33 -11.78 6.16 -0.07
CA MET A 33 -12.91 5.36 0.43
C MET A 33 -13.26 5.70 1.89
N SER A 34 -12.26 5.78 2.78
CA SER A 34 -12.49 6.12 4.19
C SER A 34 -13.01 7.55 4.36
N SER A 35 -12.50 8.52 3.60
CA SER A 35 -12.96 9.91 3.66
C SER A 35 -14.41 10.08 3.23
N PHE A 36 -14.85 9.31 2.22
CA PHE A 36 -16.24 9.30 1.80
C PHE A 36 -17.15 8.81 2.92
N VAL A 37 -16.86 7.64 3.49
CA VAL A 37 -17.67 7.05 4.56
C VAL A 37 -17.67 7.95 5.80
N HIS A 38 -16.50 8.48 6.18
CA HIS A 38 -16.38 9.41 7.31
C HIS A 38 -17.24 10.67 7.12
N ARG A 39 -17.31 11.22 5.90
CA ARG A 39 -18.20 12.35 5.60
C ARG A 39 -19.67 11.98 5.74
N SER A 40 -20.09 10.83 5.21
CA SER A 40 -21.46 10.34 5.36
C SER A 40 -21.87 10.20 6.83
N LEU A 41 -20.97 9.66 7.67
CA LEU A 41 -21.19 9.55 9.12
C LEU A 41 -21.30 10.92 9.78
N LYS A 42 -20.42 11.88 9.45
CA LYS A 42 -20.49 13.25 9.99
C LYS A 42 -21.77 13.98 9.61
N GLU A 43 -22.33 13.68 8.46
CA GLU A 43 -23.59 14.25 7.97
C GLU A 43 -24.83 13.50 8.48
N ASN A 44 -24.67 12.51 9.39
CA ASN A 44 -25.74 11.64 9.89
C ASN A 44 -26.57 10.98 8.78
N LYS A 45 -25.92 10.68 7.64
CA LYS A 45 -26.58 9.92 6.56
C LYS A 45 -26.77 8.46 7.00
N PRO A 46 -27.88 7.81 6.63
CA PRO A 46 -28.03 6.37 6.84
C PRO A 46 -26.87 5.60 6.21
N ILE A 47 -26.35 4.60 6.91
CA ILE A 47 -25.32 3.70 6.37
C ILE A 47 -25.98 2.77 5.36
N GLU A 48 -25.46 2.77 4.14
CA GLU A 48 -25.92 1.88 3.06
C GLU A 48 -24.88 0.78 2.79
N ALA A 49 -25.28 -0.30 2.11
CA ALA A 49 -24.36 -1.39 1.72
C ALA A 49 -23.13 -0.88 0.97
N LYS A 50 -23.30 0.12 0.10
CA LYS A 50 -22.19 0.78 -0.63
C LYS A 50 -21.13 1.41 0.28
N ASP A 51 -21.48 1.81 1.50
CA ASP A 51 -20.55 2.42 2.45
C ASP A 51 -19.73 1.34 3.17
N ILE A 52 -20.34 0.18 3.43
CA ILE A 52 -19.65 -1.02 3.91
C ILE A 52 -18.64 -1.48 2.85
N ASP A 53 -19.07 -1.63 1.60
CA ASP A 53 -18.18 -2.03 0.48
C ASP A 53 -16.97 -1.07 0.33
N ARG A 54 -17.19 0.23 0.49
CA ARG A 54 -16.10 1.23 0.49
C ARG A 54 -15.13 0.98 1.64
N LEU A 55 -15.63 0.74 2.84
CA LEU A 55 -14.80 0.50 4.01
C LEU A 55 -13.99 -0.79 3.87
N GLU A 56 -14.59 -1.86 3.36
CA GLU A 56 -13.90 -3.13 3.06
C GLU A 56 -12.78 -2.93 2.04
N ARG A 57 -13.02 -2.18 0.96
CA ARG A 57 -11.98 -1.84 -0.02
C ARG A 57 -10.86 -0.98 0.57
N ALA A 58 -11.17 -0.10 1.52
CA ALA A 58 -10.15 0.66 2.24
C ALA A 58 -9.28 -0.26 3.09
N ILE A 59 -9.89 -1.20 3.82
CA ILE A 59 -9.19 -2.20 4.64
C ILE A 59 -8.31 -3.09 3.76
N GLU A 60 -8.83 -3.56 2.61
CA GLU A 60 -8.05 -4.37 1.67
C GLU A 60 -6.81 -3.60 1.15
N ALA A 61 -6.97 -2.32 0.80
CA ALA A 61 -5.85 -1.48 0.38
C ALA A 61 -4.80 -1.32 1.49
N ILE A 62 -5.22 -1.13 2.75
CA ILE A 62 -4.32 -1.04 3.91
C ILE A 62 -3.56 -2.36 4.14
N ASN A 63 -4.23 -3.49 3.98
CA ASN A 63 -3.61 -4.81 4.09
C ASN A 63 -2.54 -5.00 3.00
N LYS A 64 -2.82 -4.60 1.76
CA LYS A 64 -1.85 -4.63 0.65
C LYS A 64 -0.64 -3.73 0.92
N MET A 65 -0.85 -2.51 1.42
CA MET A 65 0.25 -1.63 1.84
C MET A 65 1.13 -2.29 2.91
N THR A 66 0.51 -2.91 3.90
CA THR A 66 1.21 -3.59 4.99
C THR A 66 2.06 -4.75 4.47
N ALA A 67 1.55 -5.51 3.51
CA ALA A 67 2.29 -6.60 2.86
C ALA A 67 3.50 -6.07 2.07
N LEU A 68 3.30 -5.05 1.23
CA LEU A 68 4.38 -4.42 0.46
C LEU A 68 5.48 -3.84 1.37
N LEU A 69 5.11 -3.20 2.48
CA LEU A 69 6.07 -2.69 3.46
C LEU A 69 6.90 -3.80 4.10
N LYS A 70 6.26 -4.93 4.45
CA LYS A 70 6.97 -6.10 5.01
C LYS A 70 7.94 -6.69 3.99
N GLU A 71 7.50 -6.87 2.75
CA GLU A 71 8.34 -7.35 1.66
C GLU A 71 9.54 -6.42 1.43
N ARG A 72 9.31 -5.11 1.36
CA ARG A 72 10.37 -4.12 1.18
C ARG A 72 11.37 -4.16 2.34
N ARG A 73 10.89 -4.29 3.58
CA ARG A 73 11.76 -4.43 4.75
C ARG A 73 12.64 -5.68 4.64
N THR A 74 12.07 -6.83 4.28
CA THR A 74 12.82 -8.07 4.08
C THR A 74 13.87 -7.91 2.98
N PHE A 75 13.52 -7.29 1.85
CA PHE A 75 14.47 -6.99 0.79
C PHE A 75 15.62 -6.10 1.27
N LEU A 76 15.34 -5.04 2.03
CA LEU A 76 16.40 -4.15 2.53
C LEU A 76 17.34 -4.85 3.52
N HIS A 77 16.83 -5.80 4.32
CA HIS A 77 17.66 -6.60 5.23
C HIS A 77 18.70 -7.44 4.49
N THR A 78 18.44 -7.87 3.24
CA THR A 78 19.41 -8.65 2.46
C THR A 78 20.66 -7.85 2.04
N PHE A 79 20.70 -6.54 2.28
CA PHE A 79 21.86 -5.69 2.03
C PHE A 79 22.64 -5.35 3.30
N THR A 80 22.09 -5.66 4.47
CA THR A 80 22.68 -5.32 5.78
C THR A 80 23.20 -6.54 6.55
N GLU A 81 22.86 -7.75 6.10
CA GLU A 81 23.35 -9.05 6.61
C GLU A 81 24.10 -9.80 5.52
#